data_AF-A0AAD9R1P3-F1
#
_entry.id   AF-A0AAD9R1P3-F1
#
_cell.length_a   1.000
_cell.length_b   1.000
_cell.length_c   1.000
_cell.angle_alpha   90.00
_cell.angle_beta   90.00
_cell.angle_gamma   90.00
#
_symmetry.space_group_name_H-M   'P 1'
#
loop_
_entity.id
_entity.type
_entity.pdbx_description
1 polymer ?
#
loop_
_entity_poly.entity_id
_entity_poly.type
_entity_poly.pdbx_seq_one_letter_code
_entity_poly.pdbx_strand_id
1 'polypeptide(L)'
;MKQTRGNNARYSPYFVNDSSSSQEDSAGKGVQNANQEKQSRKSPKKPRQPVNRFGEMSEEDVLKRTLPEHLGHNLDILFVGINPGLMSAYKGHHYPGANNHFWPCLFESGLVPERLTYLDDVRCPSTFGIGLTNMVERTTRGSADLSRKEMRDGKEILITKVQQYKPLIVCFNGKGKYFGTTFLCPIVIYELFAGSKCKVGRQKDPIPGTDSAVYVMPSTSGRTQTYPRASDKLPFFLELKNLRDEMKRNSLVHSNDESGQKNSQ
;
A
#
# COMPACT_ATOMS: atom_id res chain seq x y z
N MET A 1 -35.77 8.01 -34.28
CA MET A 1 -36.83 7.54 -33.35
C MET A 1 -36.40 6.22 -32.72
N LYS A 2 -36.47 6.14 -31.39
CA LYS A 2 -36.42 4.97 -30.48
C LYS A 2 -35.12 4.14 -30.39
N GLN A 3 -34.30 4.54 -29.41
CA GLN A 3 -33.48 3.67 -28.56
C GLN A 3 -34.36 2.82 -27.63
N THR A 4 -33.92 1.60 -27.32
CA THR A 4 -34.31 0.89 -26.09
C THR A 4 -33.06 0.49 -25.30
N ARG A 5 -33.10 0.87 -24.02
CA ARG A 5 -32.07 0.75 -22.99
C ARG A 5 -32.07 -0.67 -22.41
N GLY A 6 -30.88 -1.20 -22.12
CA GLY A 6 -30.65 -2.36 -21.26
C GLY A 6 -29.68 -1.97 -20.15
N ASN A 7 -30.23 -1.70 -18.97
CA ASN A 7 -29.57 -1.19 -17.77
C ASN A 7 -29.18 -2.38 -16.86
N ASN A 8 -27.95 -2.44 -16.35
CA ASN A 8 -27.62 -3.14 -15.09
C ASN A 8 -26.17 -2.87 -14.64
N ALA A 9 -25.93 -1.67 -14.12
CA ALA A 9 -24.78 -1.41 -13.25
C ALA A 9 -25.20 -1.71 -11.80
N ARG A 10 -24.68 -2.77 -11.20
CA ARG A 10 -24.85 -3.05 -9.77
C ARG A 10 -23.98 -2.09 -8.97
N TYR A 11 -24.65 -1.25 -8.19
CA TYR A 11 -24.14 -0.30 -7.22
C TYR A 11 -23.19 -0.93 -6.19
N SER A 12 -22.10 -0.22 -5.89
CA SER A 12 -21.22 -0.42 -4.74
C SER A 12 -21.52 0.67 -3.69
N PRO A 13 -21.84 0.34 -2.43
CA PRO A 13 -22.38 1.32 -1.47
C PRO A 13 -21.28 1.91 -0.57
N TYR A 14 -20.79 3.10 -0.89
CA TYR A 14 -20.08 3.95 0.09
C TYR A 14 -20.42 5.43 -0.17
N PHE A 15 -20.62 6.20 0.91
CA PHE A 15 -21.11 7.60 1.05
C PHE A 15 -22.64 7.73 1.07
N VAL A 16 -23.30 8.32 2.08
CA VAL A 16 -23.19 9.71 2.60
C VAL A 16 -23.53 9.79 4.10
N ASN A 17 -22.83 10.69 4.83
CA ASN A 17 -23.25 11.24 6.14
C ASN A 17 -24.23 12.39 5.90
N ASP A 18 -25.33 12.49 6.66
CA ASP A 18 -25.81 13.81 7.04
C ASP A 18 -26.51 13.80 8.41
N SER A 19 -26.34 14.91 9.09
CA SER A 19 -26.78 15.25 10.43
C SER A 19 -27.89 16.29 10.33
N SER A 20 -29.04 16.06 10.97
CA SER A 20 -29.95 17.16 11.31
C SER A 20 -30.88 16.77 12.47
N SER A 21 -30.83 17.60 13.51
CA SER A 21 -31.73 17.69 14.64
C SER A 21 -33.13 18.17 14.25
N SER A 22 -34.17 17.66 14.91
CA SER A 22 -35.42 18.40 15.17
C SER A 22 -36.12 17.80 16.39
N GLN A 23 -36.39 18.65 17.38
CA GLN A 23 -37.29 18.42 18.51
C GLN A 23 -38.74 18.56 18.04
N GLU A 24 -39.69 17.86 18.69
CA GLU A 24 -40.89 18.48 19.26
C GLU A 24 -41.67 17.49 20.16
N ASP A 25 -42.26 18.08 21.20
CA ASP A 25 -42.89 17.49 22.38
C ASP A 25 -44.32 16.97 22.15
N SER A 26 -44.78 16.03 23.01
CA SER A 26 -46.00 16.26 23.82
C SER A 26 -46.22 15.16 24.88
N ALA A 27 -46.80 15.59 25.99
CA ALA A 27 -46.85 14.96 27.30
C ALA A 27 -48.08 14.05 27.53
N GLY A 28 -47.99 13.14 28.51
CA GLY A 28 -49.19 12.45 29.02
C GLY A 28 -48.99 11.28 30.02
N LYS A 29 -48.55 11.61 31.24
CA LYS A 29 -48.73 10.95 32.56
C LYS A 29 -49.15 9.46 32.66
N GLY A 30 -48.40 8.72 33.49
CA GLY A 30 -48.87 7.50 34.15
C GLY A 30 -47.80 6.82 35.00
N VAL A 31 -47.74 7.15 36.29
CA VAL A 31 -46.87 6.54 37.31
C VAL A 31 -47.35 5.11 37.61
N GLN A 32 -46.44 4.13 37.63
CA GLN A 32 -46.48 3.01 38.58
C GLN A 32 -45.13 2.26 38.63
N ASN A 33 -44.59 2.17 39.84
CA ASN A 33 -43.40 1.41 40.21
C ASN A 33 -43.68 -0.10 40.12
N ALA A 34 -42.80 -0.85 39.45
CA ALA A 34 -42.58 -2.27 39.74
C ALA A 34 -41.14 -2.64 39.38
N ASN A 35 -40.31 -2.80 40.42
CA ASN A 35 -39.04 -3.51 40.37
C ASN A 35 -39.28 -4.94 39.88
N GLN A 36 -38.77 -5.28 38.69
CA GLN A 36 -38.50 -6.67 38.31
C GLN A 36 -37.14 -6.75 37.61
N GLU A 37 -36.24 -7.50 38.23
CA GLU A 37 -34.92 -7.85 37.73
C GLU A 37 -34.98 -8.47 36.33
N LYS A 38 -34.65 -7.69 35.30
CA LYS A 38 -34.34 -8.24 33.97
C LYS A 38 -32.93 -8.81 33.98
N GLN A 39 -32.81 -10.05 34.43
CA GLN A 39 -31.68 -10.90 34.06
C GLN A 39 -31.67 -11.06 32.54
N SER A 40 -30.82 -10.29 31.84
CA SER A 40 -30.59 -10.46 30.41
C SER A 40 -29.92 -11.81 30.18
N ARG A 41 -30.69 -12.82 29.78
CA ARG A 41 -30.18 -14.08 29.24
C ARG A 41 -29.35 -13.73 28.00
N LYS A 42 -28.01 -13.63 28.16
CA LYS A 42 -27.08 -13.57 27.03
C LYS A 42 -27.13 -14.93 26.33
N SER A 43 -27.83 -14.98 25.21
CA SER A 43 -27.82 -16.12 24.31
C SER A 43 -26.36 -16.48 23.97
N PRO A 44 -25.94 -17.75 24.04
CA PRO A 44 -24.58 -18.14 23.68
C PRO A 44 -24.33 -17.77 22.22
N LYS A 45 -23.31 -16.94 21.96
CA LYS A 45 -22.87 -16.63 20.60
C LYS A 45 -22.41 -17.94 19.98
N LYS A 46 -23.15 -18.44 18.97
CA LYS A 46 -22.71 -19.57 18.14
C LYS A 46 -21.26 -19.30 17.69
N PRO A 47 -20.34 -20.29 17.78
CA PRO A 47 -19.01 -20.15 17.19
C PRO A 47 -19.18 -19.77 15.73
N ARG A 48 -18.68 -18.60 15.34
CA ARG A 48 -18.63 -18.25 13.91
C ARG A 48 -17.72 -19.29 13.28
N GLN A 49 -18.26 -20.10 12.36
CA GLN A 49 -17.43 -21.00 11.57
C GLN A 49 -16.29 -20.19 10.97
N PRO A 50 -15.03 -20.68 11.02
CA PRO A 50 -13.92 -19.96 10.44
C PRO A 50 -14.23 -19.73 8.96
N VAL A 51 -14.44 -18.46 8.59
CA VAL A 51 -14.63 -18.09 7.20
C VAL A 51 -13.37 -18.53 6.48
N ASN A 52 -13.51 -19.46 5.55
CA ASN A 52 -12.38 -19.99 4.84
C ASN A 52 -11.81 -18.92 3.89
N ARG A 53 -10.86 -18.15 4.41
CA ARG A 53 -10.26 -16.99 3.75
C ARG A 53 -9.29 -17.36 2.62
N PHE A 54 -8.87 -18.62 2.55
CA PHE A 54 -7.84 -19.11 1.63
C PHE A 54 -8.31 -20.29 0.76
N GLY A 55 -9.63 -20.42 0.53
CA GLY A 55 -10.15 -21.54 -0.26
C GLY A 55 -9.72 -22.87 0.35
N GLU A 56 -9.23 -23.82 -0.42
CA GLU A 56 -8.84 -25.14 0.13
C GLU A 56 -7.50 -25.15 0.87
N MET A 57 -6.75 -24.03 0.85
CA MET A 57 -5.41 -23.98 1.43
C MET A 57 -5.44 -23.74 2.94
N SER A 58 -4.59 -24.47 3.66
CA SER A 58 -4.26 -24.16 5.05
C SER A 58 -3.46 -22.85 5.15
N GLU A 59 -3.53 -22.18 6.29
CA GLU A 59 -2.73 -20.98 6.53
C GLU A 59 -1.23 -21.30 6.61
N GLU A 60 -0.90 -22.47 7.15
CA GLU A 60 0.45 -23.02 7.24
C GLU A 60 1.07 -23.17 5.85
N ASP A 61 0.30 -23.62 4.86
CA ASP A 61 0.77 -23.73 3.48
C ASP A 61 0.86 -22.37 2.79
N VAL A 62 -0.04 -21.42 3.10
CA VAL A 62 0.08 -20.04 2.64
C VAL A 62 1.35 -19.37 3.19
N LEU A 63 1.72 -19.62 4.45
CA LEU A 63 2.94 -19.08 5.07
C LEU A 63 4.24 -19.60 4.41
N LYS A 64 4.19 -20.78 3.76
CA LYS A 64 5.33 -21.34 3.01
C LYS A 64 5.47 -20.74 1.61
N ARG A 65 4.45 -20.05 1.10
CA ARG A 65 4.51 -19.42 -0.23
C ARG A 65 5.33 -18.14 -0.20
N THR A 66 5.96 -17.84 -1.33
CA THR A 66 6.57 -16.54 -1.63
C THR A 66 5.70 -15.79 -2.63
N LEU A 67 6.02 -14.51 -2.86
CA LEU A 67 5.34 -13.67 -3.83
C LEU A 67 6.32 -13.32 -4.95
N PRO A 68 5.99 -13.63 -6.22
CA PRO A 68 6.82 -13.22 -7.35
C PRO A 68 7.04 -11.70 -7.39
N GLU A 69 8.25 -11.30 -7.72
CA GLU A 69 8.61 -9.90 -7.91
C GLU A 69 8.36 -9.48 -9.36
N HIS A 70 7.93 -8.24 -9.55
CA HIS A 70 7.72 -7.65 -10.87
C HIS A 70 8.80 -6.59 -11.10
N LEU A 71 9.91 -7.02 -11.68
CA LEU A 71 11.09 -6.17 -11.94
C LEU A 71 11.27 -5.96 -13.45
N GLY A 72 11.94 -4.87 -13.80
CA GLY A 72 12.26 -4.52 -15.19
C GLY A 72 13.38 -3.50 -15.22
N HIS A 73 14.03 -3.35 -16.37
CA HIS A 73 14.98 -2.24 -16.58
C HIS A 73 14.21 -0.96 -16.93
N ASN A 74 14.83 0.20 -16.69
CA ASN A 74 14.28 1.52 -17.02
C ASN A 74 12.93 1.81 -16.36
N LEU A 75 12.72 1.30 -15.14
CA LEU A 75 11.52 1.62 -14.36
C LEU A 75 11.56 3.07 -13.91
N ASP A 76 10.41 3.74 -13.99
CA ASP A 76 10.21 5.06 -13.38
C ASP A 76 10.19 4.93 -11.85
N ILE A 77 9.51 3.90 -11.32
CA ILE A 77 9.33 3.71 -9.88
C ILE A 77 9.42 2.22 -9.55
N LEU A 78 10.25 1.87 -8.56
CA LEU A 78 10.23 0.56 -7.90
C LEU A 78 9.58 0.70 -6.52
N PHE A 79 8.38 0.16 -6.34
CA PHE A 79 7.76 0.08 -5.02
C PHE A 79 8.30 -1.09 -4.22
N VAL A 80 8.76 -0.79 -3.00
CA VAL A 80 9.31 -1.76 -2.05
C VAL A 80 8.36 -1.87 -0.87
N GLY A 81 7.62 -2.98 -0.81
CA GLY A 81 6.86 -3.37 0.37
C GLY A 81 7.75 -3.93 1.49
N ILE A 82 7.15 -4.23 2.64
CA ILE A 82 7.88 -4.83 3.77
C ILE A 82 8.15 -6.30 3.46
N ASN A 83 7.07 -7.07 3.33
CA ASN A 83 7.06 -8.48 3.05
C ASN A 83 5.63 -8.89 2.62
N PRO A 84 5.46 -10.04 1.96
CA PRO A 84 4.14 -10.54 1.60
C PRO A 84 3.28 -10.81 2.84
N GLY A 85 2.06 -10.25 2.86
CA GLY A 85 1.03 -10.68 3.79
C GLY A 85 0.35 -11.96 3.30
N LEU A 86 -0.36 -12.66 4.18
CA LEU A 86 -1.07 -13.91 3.83
C LEU A 86 -1.92 -13.83 2.55
N MET A 87 -2.67 -12.74 2.34
CA MET A 87 -3.51 -12.61 1.13
C MET A 87 -2.68 -12.43 -0.14
N SER A 88 -1.54 -11.73 -0.07
CA SER A 88 -0.61 -11.63 -1.20
C SER A 88 -0.01 -12.98 -1.56
N ALA A 89 0.45 -13.73 -0.56
CA ALA A 89 1.01 -15.07 -0.75
C ALA A 89 -0.03 -16.07 -1.27
N TYR A 90 -1.27 -15.99 -0.77
CA TYR A 90 -2.37 -16.82 -1.24
C TYR A 90 -2.73 -16.52 -2.70
N LYS A 91 -2.92 -15.23 -3.04
CA LYS A 91 -3.31 -14.82 -4.39
C LYS A 91 -2.16 -14.85 -5.39
N GLY A 92 -0.91 -14.78 -4.94
CA GLY A 92 0.25 -14.65 -5.83
C GLY A 92 0.39 -13.25 -6.45
N HIS A 93 -0.26 -12.24 -5.85
CA HIS A 93 -0.28 -10.87 -6.37
C HIS A 93 0.03 -9.82 -5.30
N HIS A 94 0.50 -8.65 -5.75
CA HIS A 94 0.84 -7.52 -4.87
C HIS A 94 -0.40 -6.77 -4.41
N TYR A 95 -0.45 -6.48 -3.11
CA TYR A 95 -1.50 -5.68 -2.46
C TYR A 95 -2.98 -6.06 -2.76
N PRO A 96 -3.38 -7.35 -2.76
CA PRO A 96 -4.74 -7.78 -3.10
C PRO A 96 -5.76 -7.60 -1.97
N GLY A 97 -5.33 -7.20 -0.77
CA GLY A 97 -6.22 -7.06 0.38
C GLY A 97 -7.23 -5.95 0.17
N ALA A 98 -8.52 -6.20 0.44
CA ALA A 98 -9.60 -5.22 0.28
C ALA A 98 -9.37 -3.92 1.08
N ASN A 99 -8.67 -4.01 2.22
CA ASN A 99 -8.31 -2.86 3.05
C ASN A 99 -6.93 -2.28 2.70
N ASN A 100 -6.32 -2.65 1.57
CA ASN A 100 -5.05 -2.07 1.13
C ASN A 100 -5.33 -0.90 0.17
N HIS A 101 -4.74 0.26 0.45
CA HIS A 101 -4.99 1.48 -0.32
C HIS A 101 -4.05 1.66 -1.51
N PHE A 102 -3.17 0.70 -1.82
CA PHE A 102 -2.17 0.84 -2.89
C PHE A 102 -2.82 1.12 -4.25
N TRP A 103 -3.65 0.20 -4.75
CA TRP A 103 -4.26 0.33 -6.08
C TRP A 103 -5.18 1.55 -6.23
N PRO A 104 -6.07 1.86 -5.27
CA PRO A 104 -6.86 3.09 -5.32
C PRO A 104 -6.00 4.35 -5.35
N CYS A 105 -5.02 4.48 -4.46
CA CYS A 105 -4.16 5.67 -4.44
C CYS A 105 -3.27 5.78 -5.68
N LEU A 106 -2.82 4.66 -6.25
CA LEU A 106 -2.02 4.64 -7.47
C LEU A 106 -2.80 5.27 -8.64
N PHE A 107 -4.07 4.88 -8.81
CA PHE A 107 -4.94 5.49 -9.82
C PHE A 107 -5.33 6.93 -9.47
N GLU A 108 -5.81 7.18 -8.25
CA GLU A 108 -6.34 8.50 -7.86
C GLU A 108 -5.28 9.60 -7.86
N SER A 109 -4.00 9.25 -7.69
CA SER A 109 -2.89 10.19 -7.83
C SER A 109 -2.54 10.52 -9.29
N GLY A 110 -3.05 9.74 -10.25
CA GLY A 110 -2.68 9.85 -11.65
C GLY A 110 -1.28 9.31 -11.97
N LEU A 111 -0.70 8.45 -11.12
CA LEU A 111 0.53 7.73 -11.47
C LEU A 111 0.30 6.74 -12.61
N VAL A 112 -0.93 6.24 -12.73
CA VAL A 112 -1.43 5.43 -13.85
C VAL A 112 -2.71 6.05 -14.41
N PRO A 113 -2.97 5.93 -15.72
CA PRO A 113 -4.11 6.58 -16.37
C PRO A 113 -5.44 5.84 -16.18
N GLU A 114 -5.41 4.60 -15.66
CA GLU A 114 -6.57 3.73 -15.56
C GLU A 114 -6.63 2.99 -14.21
N ARG A 115 -7.84 2.56 -13.83
CA ARG A 115 -8.04 1.82 -12.58
C ARG A 115 -7.44 0.43 -12.73
N LEU A 116 -6.49 0.12 -11.85
CA LEU A 116 -5.85 -1.19 -11.76
C LEU A 116 -6.32 -1.96 -10.53
N THR A 117 -6.19 -3.27 -10.59
CA THR A 117 -6.33 -4.17 -9.46
C THR A 117 -5.04 -4.96 -9.26
N TYR A 118 -4.99 -5.81 -8.24
CA TYR A 118 -3.86 -6.71 -8.03
C TYR A 118 -3.61 -7.66 -9.22
N LEU A 119 -4.63 -7.93 -10.05
CA LEU A 119 -4.49 -8.80 -11.24
C LEU A 119 -3.66 -8.12 -12.35
N ASP A 120 -3.50 -6.80 -12.29
CA ASP A 120 -2.74 -6.02 -13.26
C ASP A 120 -1.25 -5.89 -12.90
N ASP A 121 -0.82 -6.41 -11.75
CA ASP A 121 0.53 -6.20 -11.23
C ASP A 121 1.65 -6.69 -12.15
N VAL A 122 1.42 -7.81 -12.85
CA VAL A 122 2.36 -8.42 -13.80
C VAL A 122 2.71 -7.50 -14.97
N ARG A 123 1.75 -6.68 -15.44
CA ARG A 123 1.97 -5.78 -16.59
C ARG A 123 2.47 -4.39 -16.19
N CYS A 124 2.53 -4.08 -14.89
CA CYS A 124 2.98 -2.77 -14.40
C CYS A 124 4.38 -2.38 -14.86
N PRO A 125 5.39 -3.28 -14.85
CA PRO A 125 6.74 -2.94 -15.29
C PRO A 125 6.77 -2.48 -16.75
N SER A 126 6.16 -3.24 -17.66
CA SER A 126 6.21 -2.99 -19.10
C SER A 126 5.29 -1.85 -19.56
N THR A 127 4.13 -1.69 -18.90
CA THR A 127 3.10 -0.73 -19.35
C THR A 127 3.26 0.63 -18.69
N PHE A 128 3.65 0.67 -17.42
CA PHE A 128 3.64 1.90 -16.62
C PHE A 128 5.02 2.29 -16.06
N GLY A 129 6.05 1.48 -16.31
CA GLY A 129 7.37 1.67 -15.72
C GLY A 129 7.36 1.50 -14.20
N ILE A 130 6.45 0.68 -13.67
CA ILE A 130 6.27 0.49 -12.22
C ILE A 130 6.65 -0.95 -11.84
N GLY A 131 7.71 -1.09 -11.03
CA GLY A 131 8.13 -2.35 -10.44
C GLY A 131 7.57 -2.57 -9.04
N LEU A 132 7.50 -3.84 -8.62
CA LEU A 132 6.95 -4.29 -7.34
C LEU A 132 7.86 -5.35 -6.71
N THR A 133 8.35 -5.08 -5.52
CA THR A 133 9.22 -5.96 -4.72
C THR A 133 8.91 -5.82 -3.23
N ASN A 134 9.53 -6.65 -2.40
CA ASN A 134 9.51 -6.52 -0.94
C ASN A 134 10.93 -6.56 -0.37
N MET A 135 11.11 -5.91 0.78
CA MET A 135 12.37 -5.97 1.52
C MET A 135 12.69 -7.40 2.00
N VAL A 136 11.67 -8.12 2.51
CA VAL A 136 11.81 -9.51 2.94
C VAL A 136 10.88 -10.39 2.11
N GLU A 137 11.42 -11.50 1.60
CA GLU A 137 10.68 -12.46 0.76
C GLU A 137 9.65 -13.28 1.55
N ARG A 138 9.97 -13.60 2.81
CA ARG A 138 9.15 -14.49 3.64
C ARG A 138 7.77 -13.91 3.94
N THR A 139 6.74 -14.73 3.69
CA THR A 139 5.36 -14.43 4.04
C THR A 139 5.15 -14.44 5.56
N THR A 140 4.45 -13.43 6.08
CA THR A 140 4.06 -13.39 7.50
C THR A 140 2.64 -12.86 7.70
N ARG A 141 2.14 -12.96 8.95
CA ARG A 141 0.84 -12.36 9.34
C ARG A 141 0.95 -10.85 9.45
N GLY A 142 2.10 -10.38 9.92
CA GLY A 142 2.45 -8.97 9.95
C GLY A 142 3.95 -8.75 10.06
N SER A 143 4.36 -7.49 9.89
CA SER A 143 5.78 -7.11 9.92
C SER A 143 6.46 -7.33 11.28
N ALA A 144 5.68 -7.47 12.36
CA ALA A 144 6.20 -7.75 13.70
C ALA A 144 6.83 -9.15 13.81
N ASP A 145 6.51 -10.07 12.89
CA ASP A 145 7.03 -11.45 12.86
C ASP A 145 8.39 -11.56 12.14
N LEU A 146 8.97 -10.43 11.72
CA LEU A 146 10.22 -10.38 10.96
C LEU A 146 11.37 -10.06 11.89
N SER A 147 12.47 -10.81 11.77
CA SER A 147 13.67 -10.56 12.57
C SER A 147 14.50 -9.39 12.02
N ARG A 148 15.33 -8.80 12.88
CA ARG A 148 16.33 -7.80 12.46
C ARG A 148 17.34 -8.35 11.44
N LYS A 149 17.64 -9.65 11.52
CA LYS A 149 18.57 -10.29 10.57
C LYS A 149 17.97 -10.31 9.17
N GLU A 150 16.72 -10.76 9.04
CA GLU A 150 16.01 -10.79 7.75
C GLU A 150 15.92 -9.40 7.10
N MET A 151 15.68 -8.36 7.90
CA MET A 151 15.67 -6.99 7.39
C MET A 151 17.03 -6.52 6.87
N ARG A 152 18.13 -6.89 7.56
CA ARG A 152 19.48 -6.54 7.10
C ARG A 152 19.86 -7.32 5.86
N ASP A 153 19.57 -8.62 5.81
CA ASP A 153 19.86 -9.44 4.63
C ASP A 153 19.05 -8.95 3.41
N GLY A 154 17.78 -8.62 3.63
CA GLY A 154 16.90 -8.02 2.62
C GLY A 154 17.43 -6.70 2.06
N LYS A 155 18.06 -5.87 2.91
CA LYS A 155 18.67 -4.60 2.50
C LYS A 155 19.76 -4.82 1.45
N GLU A 156 20.68 -5.74 1.70
CA GLU A 156 21.80 -6.02 0.78
C GLU A 156 21.29 -6.60 -0.56
N ILE A 157 20.27 -7.46 -0.49
CA ILE A 157 19.60 -8.01 -1.68
C ILE A 157 18.93 -6.88 -2.48
N LEU A 158 18.24 -5.96 -1.80
CA LEU A 158 17.59 -4.82 -2.47
C LEU A 158 18.59 -3.90 -3.15
N ILE A 159 19.72 -3.58 -2.50
CA ILE A 159 20.79 -2.77 -3.10
C ILE A 159 21.26 -3.42 -4.40
N THR A 160 21.53 -4.73 -4.37
CA THR A 160 21.96 -5.49 -5.55
C THR A 160 20.91 -5.40 -6.68
N LYS A 161 19.62 -5.55 -6.36
CA LYS A 161 18.52 -5.40 -7.33
C LYS A 161 18.48 -3.99 -7.92
N VAL A 162 18.60 -2.95 -7.10
CA VAL A 162 18.56 -1.56 -7.59
C VAL A 162 19.77 -1.26 -8.48
N GLN A 163 20.95 -1.76 -8.14
CA GLN A 163 22.14 -1.64 -8.99
C GLN A 163 21.97 -2.31 -10.35
N GLN A 164 21.27 -3.46 -10.39
CA GLN A 164 20.99 -4.20 -11.63
C GLN A 164 19.89 -3.53 -12.49
N TYR A 165 18.76 -3.18 -11.88
CA TYR A 165 17.56 -2.72 -12.60
C TYR A 165 17.50 -1.21 -12.79
N LYS A 166 18.26 -0.45 -12.00
CA LYS A 166 18.44 1.02 -12.07
C LYS A 166 17.11 1.79 -12.22
N PRO A 167 16.12 1.59 -11.32
CA PRO A 167 14.91 2.40 -11.36
C PRO A 167 15.24 3.89 -11.10
N LEU A 168 14.45 4.80 -11.66
CA LEU A 168 14.62 6.24 -11.41
C LEU A 168 14.36 6.59 -9.94
N ILE A 169 13.31 5.99 -9.35
CA ILE A 169 12.92 6.17 -7.94
C ILE A 169 12.70 4.81 -7.26
N VAL A 170 13.27 4.64 -6.07
CA VAL A 170 12.92 3.56 -5.15
C VAL A 170 11.96 4.10 -4.10
N CYS A 171 10.72 3.62 -4.12
CA CYS A 171 9.65 4.05 -3.24
C CYS A 171 9.39 3.01 -2.14
N PHE A 172 9.78 3.33 -0.91
CA PHE A 172 9.53 2.49 0.25
C PHE A 172 8.10 2.66 0.78
N ASN A 173 7.26 1.65 0.54
CA ASN A 173 5.88 1.59 1.00
C ASN A 173 5.82 1.02 2.43
N GLY A 174 6.07 1.88 3.42
CA GLY A 174 6.21 1.39 4.77
C GLY A 174 6.64 2.42 5.80
N LYS A 175 5.77 3.35 6.19
CA LYS A 175 5.90 4.07 7.46
C LYS A 175 4.63 3.90 8.29
N GLY A 176 4.78 3.37 9.51
CA GLY A 176 3.69 3.18 10.47
C GLY A 176 4.23 3.28 11.88
N LYS A 177 3.45 3.86 12.81
CA LYS A 177 3.68 3.74 14.24
C LYS A 177 2.89 2.51 14.71
N TYR A 178 3.55 1.50 15.28
CA TYR A 178 2.89 0.49 16.10
C TYR A 178 3.08 0.88 17.57
N PHE A 179 1.98 0.96 18.32
CA PHE A 179 2.01 1.10 19.78
C PHE A 179 2.32 -0.27 20.38
N GLY A 180 3.58 -0.49 20.77
CA GLY A 180 4.05 -1.70 21.44
C GLY A 180 5.57 -1.65 21.61
N THR A 181 6.08 -2.17 22.73
CA THR A 181 7.50 -2.14 23.14
C THR A 181 8.42 -3.04 22.30
N THR A 182 7.93 -3.65 21.23
CA THR A 182 8.71 -4.45 20.29
C THR A 182 8.84 -3.68 18.98
N PHE A 183 9.92 -2.90 18.90
CA PHE A 183 10.33 -2.16 17.71
C PHE A 183 10.55 -3.12 16.55
N LEU A 184 9.75 -3.01 15.48
CA LEU A 184 10.06 -3.39 14.09
C LEU A 184 8.87 -2.96 13.20
N CYS A 185 8.76 -1.66 13.00
CA CYS A 185 7.84 -1.06 12.03
C CYS A 185 8.67 -0.49 10.86
N PRO A 186 8.10 -0.35 9.65
CA PRO A 186 8.84 -0.15 8.40
C PRO A 186 9.54 1.21 8.24
N ILE A 187 9.46 2.05 9.28
CA ILE A 187 10.42 3.12 9.57
C ILE A 187 11.87 2.59 9.52
N VAL A 188 12.08 1.32 9.88
CA VAL A 188 13.38 0.65 9.91
C VAL A 188 13.96 0.33 8.51
N ILE A 189 13.19 0.37 7.42
CA ILE A 189 13.72 0.00 6.09
C ILE A 189 14.70 1.04 5.56
N TYR A 190 14.35 2.34 5.57
CA TYR A 190 15.30 3.40 5.25
C TYR A 190 16.18 3.78 6.44
N GLU A 191 15.73 3.64 7.70
CA GLU A 191 16.60 3.95 8.85
C GLU A 191 17.75 2.93 9.02
N LEU A 192 17.56 1.65 8.66
CA LEU A 192 18.68 0.71 8.49
C LEU A 192 19.56 1.06 7.29
N PHE A 193 19.00 1.78 6.31
CA PHE A 193 19.70 2.22 5.12
C PHE A 193 20.57 3.45 5.37
N ALA A 194 20.03 4.46 6.07
CA ALA A 194 20.59 5.78 6.30
C ALA A 194 21.20 6.00 7.70
N GLY A 195 21.04 5.06 8.63
CA GLY A 195 21.61 5.13 9.98
C GLY A 195 21.03 6.23 10.88
N SER A 196 19.94 6.89 10.47
CA SER A 196 19.33 8.02 11.18
C SER A 196 17.82 8.09 10.93
N LYS A 197 17.07 8.82 11.79
CA LYS A 197 15.60 8.90 11.72
C LYS A 197 15.11 9.46 10.38
N CYS A 198 14.16 8.79 9.72
CA CYS A 198 13.67 9.21 8.41
C CYS A 198 12.35 9.98 8.46
N LYS A 199 12.17 10.97 7.57
CA LYS A 199 10.90 11.64 7.32
C LYS A 199 10.20 10.98 6.12
N VAL A 200 8.86 11.04 6.09
CA VAL A 200 8.14 10.69 4.85
C VAL A 200 8.49 11.73 3.77
N GLY A 201 8.41 11.34 2.50
CA GLY A 201 8.78 12.17 1.35
C GLY A 201 10.09 11.75 0.68
N ARG A 202 10.61 12.62 -0.19
CA ARG A 202 11.93 12.47 -0.83
C ARG A 202 13.05 12.50 0.22
N GLN A 203 14.00 11.57 0.10
CA GLN A 203 15.21 11.57 0.93
C GLN A 203 16.36 12.28 0.22
N LYS A 204 17.34 12.76 1.01
CA LYS A 204 18.48 13.52 0.50
C LYS A 204 19.41 12.68 -0.36
N ASP A 205 19.73 11.49 0.13
CA ASP A 205 20.73 10.62 -0.48
C ASP A 205 20.04 9.55 -1.36
N PRO A 206 20.63 9.20 -2.52
CA PRO A 206 20.14 8.11 -3.34
C PRO A 206 20.46 6.74 -2.72
N ILE A 207 20.04 5.66 -3.38
CA ILE A 207 20.47 4.32 -3.01
C ILE A 207 22.00 4.20 -3.23
N PRO A 208 22.82 3.73 -2.26
CA PRO A 208 24.26 3.62 -2.39
C PRO A 208 24.72 2.90 -3.65
N GLY A 209 25.67 3.52 -4.34
CA GLY A 209 26.22 3.01 -5.59
C GLY A 209 25.30 3.18 -6.81
N THR A 210 24.25 4.01 -6.71
CA THR A 210 23.31 4.29 -7.81
C THR A 210 22.85 5.75 -7.78
N ASP A 211 22.24 6.19 -8.88
CA ASP A 211 21.56 7.49 -8.98
C ASP A 211 20.05 7.40 -8.64
N SER A 212 19.58 6.22 -8.20
CA SER A 212 18.18 5.98 -7.89
C SER A 212 17.76 6.80 -6.66
N ALA A 213 16.86 7.76 -6.86
CA ALA A 213 16.34 8.58 -5.78
C ALA A 213 15.50 7.75 -4.81
N VAL A 214 15.46 8.17 -3.54
CA VAL A 214 14.69 7.49 -2.51
C VAL A 214 13.47 8.29 -2.10
N TYR A 215 12.31 7.63 -2.06
CA TYR A 215 11.07 8.19 -1.53
C TYR A 215 10.48 7.28 -0.46
N VAL A 216 10.01 7.83 0.66
CA VAL A 216 9.43 7.06 1.77
C VAL A 216 7.99 7.47 2.00
N MET A 217 7.06 6.52 2.01
CA MET A 217 5.64 6.77 2.24
C MET A 217 5.06 5.92 3.38
N PRO A 218 3.94 6.35 3.98
CA PRO A 218 3.20 5.51 4.92
C PRO A 218 2.79 4.18 4.30
N SER A 219 2.72 3.12 5.12
CA SER A 219 2.27 1.81 4.61
C SER A 219 0.85 1.90 4.06
N THR A 220 0.62 1.38 2.86
CA THR A 220 -0.70 1.32 2.23
C THR A 220 -1.68 0.37 2.93
N SER A 221 -1.22 -0.46 3.84
CA SER A 221 -2.06 -1.32 4.68
C SER A 221 -3.11 -0.52 5.46
N GLY A 222 -4.36 -0.98 5.46
CA GLY A 222 -5.44 -0.45 6.30
C GLY A 222 -5.23 -0.67 7.80
N ARG A 223 -4.21 -1.45 8.20
CA ARG A 223 -3.80 -1.56 9.62
C ARG A 223 -3.09 -0.31 10.15
N THR A 224 -2.64 0.57 9.27
CA THR A 224 -1.94 1.81 9.67
C THR A 224 -2.92 2.81 10.27
N GLN A 225 -2.93 2.91 11.61
CA GLN A 225 -3.85 3.81 12.32
C GLN A 225 -3.53 5.30 12.12
N THR A 226 -2.28 5.66 11.84
CA THR A 226 -1.88 7.07 11.61
C THR A 226 -2.47 7.65 10.32
N TYR A 227 -2.76 6.80 9.33
CA TYR A 227 -3.34 7.17 8.04
C TYR A 227 -4.47 6.18 7.71
N PRO A 228 -5.63 6.32 8.37
CA PRO A 228 -6.67 5.30 8.36
C PRO A 228 -7.39 5.18 7.02
N ARG A 229 -7.42 6.23 6.19
CA ARG A 229 -8.15 6.25 4.91
C ARG A 229 -7.20 6.33 3.72
N ALA A 230 -7.69 5.96 2.53
CA ALA A 230 -6.97 6.15 1.28
C ALA A 230 -6.68 7.64 1.01
N SER A 231 -7.63 8.52 1.29
CA SER A 231 -7.49 9.98 1.18
C SER A 231 -6.34 10.55 2.02
N ASP A 232 -6.01 9.91 3.15
CA ASP A 232 -4.92 10.35 4.02
C ASP A 232 -3.54 9.97 3.46
N LYS A 233 -3.51 8.99 2.54
CA LYS A 233 -2.28 8.48 1.89
C LYS A 233 -2.07 9.05 0.49
N LEU A 234 -3.16 9.47 -0.16
CA LEU A 234 -3.14 10.04 -1.50
C LEU A 234 -2.12 11.18 -1.70
N PRO A 235 -1.92 12.12 -0.75
CA PRO A 235 -0.91 13.17 -0.88
C PRO A 235 0.51 12.66 -1.14
N PHE A 236 0.90 11.52 -0.58
CA PHE A 236 2.23 10.93 -0.78
C PHE A 236 2.39 10.34 -2.19
N PHE A 237 1.31 9.79 -2.76
CA PHE A 237 1.34 9.32 -4.14
C PHE A 237 1.38 10.51 -5.13
N LEU A 238 0.70 11.62 -4.82
CA LEU A 238 0.77 12.85 -5.62
C LEU A 238 2.17 13.46 -5.58
N GLU A 239 2.82 13.53 -4.42
CA GLU A 239 4.21 13.99 -4.29
C GLU A 239 5.17 13.07 -5.07
N LEU A 240 4.99 11.74 -4.96
CA LEU A 240 5.78 10.76 -5.71
C LEU A 240 5.63 10.94 -7.23
N LYS A 241 4.40 11.20 -7.71
CA LYS A 241 4.16 11.52 -9.12
C LYS A 241 4.91 12.76 -9.55
N ASN A 242 4.80 13.85 -8.78
CA ASN A 242 5.49 15.10 -9.10
C ASN A 242 7.01 14.91 -9.15
N LEU A 243 7.57 14.14 -8.22
CA LEU A 243 8.98 13.79 -8.22
C LEU A 243 9.38 13.00 -9.48
N ARG A 244 8.58 12.00 -9.87
CA ARG A 244 8.80 11.21 -11.09
C ARG A 244 8.80 12.11 -12.33
N ASP A 245 7.81 12.99 -12.44
CA ASP A 245 7.66 13.89 -13.58
C ASP A 245 8.79 14.94 -13.64
N GLU A 246 9.24 15.46 -12.50
CA GLU A 246 10.40 16.35 -12.38
C GLU A 246 11.68 15.66 -12.84
N MET A 247 11.97 14.47 -12.31
CA MET A 247 13.20 13.73 -12.63
C MET A 247 13.24 13.33 -14.10
N LYS A 248 12.12 12.86 -14.67
CA LYS A 248 12.05 12.54 -16.11
C LYS A 248 12.31 13.76 -16.99
N ARG A 249 11.78 14.93 -16.61
CA ARG A 249 12.04 16.18 -17.34
C ARG A 249 13.53 16.54 -17.30
N ASN A 250 14.16 16.43 -16.14
CA ASN A 250 15.58 16.73 -15.99
C ASN A 250 16.46 15.78 -16.81
N SER A 251 16.14 14.48 -16.85
CA SER A 251 16.87 13.52 -17.69
C SER A 251 16.80 13.84 -19.18
N LEU A 252 15.65 14.35 -19.67
CA LEU A 252 15.49 14.74 -21.07
C LEU A 252 16.30 15.99 -21.46
N VAL A 253 16.46 16.94 -20.53
CA VAL A 253 17.28 18.14 -20.77
C VAL A 253 18.75 17.75 -20.92
N HIS A 254 19.27 16.91 -20.02
CA HIS A 254 20.68 16.48 -20.06
C HIS A 254 21.01 15.66 -21.32
N SER A 255 20.09 14.83 -21.83
CA SER A 255 20.31 14.11 -23.09
C SER A 255 20.38 15.03 -24.32
N ASN A 256 19.64 16.15 -24.31
CA ASN A 256 19.63 17.08 -25.43
C ASN A 256 20.92 17.92 -25.48
N ASP A 257 21.47 18.32 -24.33
CA ASP A 257 22.72 19.09 -24.27
C ASP A 257 23.95 18.27 -24.72
N GLU A 258 24.03 16.98 -24.37
CA GLU A 258 25.11 16.09 -24.84
C GLU A 258 25.04 15.82 -26.35
N SER A 259 23.84 15.81 -26.94
CA SER A 259 23.66 15.64 -28.38
C SER A 259 24.02 16.90 -29.19
N GLY A 260 23.83 18.10 -28.62
CA GLY A 260 24.20 19.37 -29.23
C GLY A 260 25.71 19.60 -29.32
N GLN A 261 26.48 19.09 -28.35
CA GLN A 261 27.94 19.18 -28.37
C GLN A 261 28.60 18.23 -29.39
N LYS A 262 27.98 17.09 -29.72
CA LYS A 262 28.52 16.14 -30.72
C LYS A 262 28.31 16.57 -32.17
N ASN A 263 27.41 17.51 -32.45
CA ASN A 263 27.17 18.03 -33.81
C ASN A 263 27.96 19.32 -34.11
N SER A 264 28.90 19.70 -33.24
CA SER A 264 29.72 20.91 -33.38
C SER A 264 31.21 20.62 -33.61
N GLN A 265 31.56 19.37 -33.98
CA GLN A 265 32.92 18.97 -34.37
C GLN A 265 32.94 18.41 -35.79
#